data_AF-A0A537D9R4-F1
#
_entry.id   AF-A0A537D9R4-F1
#
_cell.length_a   1.000
_cell.length_b   1.000
_cell.length_c   1.000
_cell.angle_alpha   90.00
_cell.angle_beta   90.00
_cell.angle_gamma   90.00
#
_symmetry.space_group_name_H-M   'P 1'
#
loop_
_entity.id
_entity.type
_entity.pdbx_description
1 polymer ?
#
loop_
_entity_poly.entity_id
_entity_poly.type
_entity_poly.pdbx_seq_one_letter_code
_entity_poly.pdbx_strand_id
1 'polypeptide(L)'
;MRVSGYIVLTSLLLLAVVIEALSALEWAAYPYFADKNLLFARTDATVFSILAPFSPALLIMLLYTWAVKLTVSLDNKFSKRLKSYFSWIAQSLSYLRYRIPSDSIHGFSLTDRPRLLLALAVVMAMLSALVPYRPNLNPAMTPVGVDAHYYIEWVNQMLQLSPAGAFSYALGSASYGSRPLLLFPVYWAVATGMVTTVQAVEFLPAVLGPLLSLSTFLFVREGQQNERMAGMASLFSAFSFNATVGMWAGFFANWLAIAEAYLFFALLLSFLRNASRSKLIILNLLSIGILLTHPWTGGLVLAVTAVFVASVWRDSRKTFLLKALILLLTISIVVYITKSIFVEGLATAQYTSSTLSESGVSQFLGFWTNIIETLFVYFDGLLGNAVVIGLSLVSMIYLRFPDRFERLLILWVAIGSLPFPLLADGLQARILYDLPLPILTTVGLLVIIRPAGSKTAHSNLALLLALLLSANYALSAATRLVAAPF
;
A
#
# COMPACT_ATOMS: atom_id res chain seq x y z
N MET A 1 -19.84 44.18 -9.28
CA MET A 1 -19.32 43.08 -10.12
C MET A 1 -19.62 41.75 -9.44
N ARG A 2 -20.35 40.84 -10.07
CA ARG A 2 -20.54 39.47 -9.55
C ARG A 2 -19.34 38.64 -9.99
N VAL A 3 -18.41 38.37 -9.08
CA VAL A 3 -17.33 37.41 -9.34
C VAL A 3 -17.97 36.04 -9.49
N SER A 4 -17.73 35.37 -10.62
CA SER A 4 -18.24 34.01 -10.84
C SER A 4 -17.63 33.06 -9.81
N GLY A 5 -18.44 32.21 -9.18
CA GLY A 5 -17.96 31.20 -8.22
C GLY A 5 -16.90 30.26 -8.84
N TYR A 6 -16.93 30.09 -10.17
CA TYR A 6 -15.89 29.40 -10.92
C TYR A 6 -14.50 30.03 -10.72
N ILE A 7 -14.40 31.36 -10.85
CA ILE A 7 -13.13 32.10 -10.73
C ILE A 7 -12.61 31.97 -9.30
N VAL A 8 -13.48 32.17 -8.30
CA VAL A 8 -13.12 32.04 -6.89
C VAL A 8 -12.55 30.65 -6.60
N LEU A 9 -13.24 29.59 -7.02
CA LEU A 9 -12.78 28.22 -6.78
C LEU A 9 -11.46 27.91 -7.52
N THR A 10 -11.30 28.38 -8.76
CA THR A 10 -10.03 28.21 -9.50
C THR A 10 -8.89 28.90 -8.78
N SER A 11 -9.09 30.15 -8.35
CA SER A 11 -8.08 30.92 -7.62
C SER A 11 -7.70 30.27 -6.29
N LEU A 12 -8.67 29.74 -5.54
CA LEU A 12 -8.41 29.02 -4.30
C LEU A 12 -7.62 27.73 -4.53
N LEU A 13 -7.99 26.93 -5.53
CA LEU A 13 -7.25 25.71 -5.87
C LEU A 13 -5.84 26.02 -6.38
N LEU A 14 -5.68 27.05 -7.20
CA LEU A 14 -4.37 27.48 -7.68
C LEU A 14 -3.48 27.95 -6.53
N LEU A 15 -4.03 28.74 -5.60
CA LEU A 15 -3.32 29.17 -4.40
C LEU A 15 -2.88 27.97 -3.56
N ALA A 16 -3.77 27.00 -3.32
CA ALA A 16 -3.44 25.78 -2.60
C ALA A 16 -2.32 24.99 -3.31
N VAL A 17 -2.41 24.82 -4.63
CA VAL A 17 -1.35 24.17 -5.43
C VAL A 17 -0.01 24.89 -5.30
N VAL A 18 0.01 26.22 -5.33
CA VAL A 18 1.23 27.00 -5.16
C VAL A 18 1.82 26.82 -3.77
N ILE A 19 1.00 26.86 -2.72
CA ILE A 19 1.43 26.61 -1.33
C ILE A 19 2.05 25.23 -1.20
N GLU A 20 1.37 24.19 -1.71
CA GLU A 20 1.87 22.82 -1.64
C GLU A 20 3.14 22.60 -2.48
N ALA A 21 3.25 23.26 -3.64
CA ALA A 21 4.47 23.20 -4.45
C ALA A 21 5.65 23.88 -3.75
N LEU A 22 5.43 25.02 -3.07
CA LEU A 22 6.46 25.69 -2.28
C LEU A 22 6.85 24.86 -1.05
N SER A 23 5.90 24.20 -0.39
CA SER A 23 6.16 23.23 0.68
C SER A 23 7.04 22.08 0.19
N ALA A 24 6.77 21.53 -1.00
CA ALA A 24 7.58 20.46 -1.58
C ALA A 24 9.02 20.91 -1.86
N LEU A 25 9.20 22.14 -2.34
CA LEU A 25 10.51 22.74 -2.54
C LEU A 25 11.24 22.94 -1.21
N GLU A 26 10.55 23.42 -0.17
CA GLU A 26 11.12 23.57 1.18
C GLU A 26 11.56 22.23 1.77
N TRP A 27 10.71 21.19 1.70
CA TRP A 27 11.06 19.84 2.16
C TRP A 27 12.21 19.23 1.37
N ALA A 28 12.20 19.37 0.04
CA ALA A 28 13.28 18.88 -0.82
C ALA A 28 14.61 19.62 -0.56
N ALA A 29 14.56 20.90 -0.19
CA ALA A 29 15.75 21.70 0.10
C ALA A 29 16.20 21.60 1.57
N TYR A 30 15.41 21.04 2.47
CA TYR A 30 15.77 20.88 3.88
C TYR A 30 17.14 20.16 4.05
N PRO A 31 18.03 20.61 4.97
CA PRO A 31 17.92 21.72 5.90
C PRO A 31 18.63 23.00 5.42
N TYR A 32 18.80 23.21 4.10
CA TYR A 32 19.53 24.38 3.59
C TYR A 32 18.84 25.72 3.93
N PHE A 33 17.53 25.69 4.15
CA PHE A 33 16.79 26.81 4.73
C PHE A 33 16.74 26.66 6.25
N ALA A 34 17.05 27.73 6.98
CA ALA A 34 16.88 27.76 8.44
C ALA A 34 15.43 27.41 8.81
N ASP A 35 15.21 26.68 9.91
CA ASP A 35 13.88 26.20 10.31
C ASP A 35 12.80 27.29 10.34
N LYS A 36 13.17 28.52 10.72
CA LYS A 36 12.27 29.68 10.77
C LYS A 36 11.76 30.11 9.38
N ASN A 37 12.44 29.70 8.31
CA ASN A 37 12.13 30.03 6.92
C ASN A 37 11.33 28.93 6.21
N LEU A 38 10.99 27.82 6.88
CA LEU A 38 10.17 26.73 6.34
C LEU A 38 8.67 27.05 6.49
N LEU A 39 8.23 28.20 5.99
CA LEU A 39 6.86 28.70 6.22
C LEU A 39 5.81 27.75 5.62
N PHE A 40 6.04 27.30 4.39
CA PHE A 40 5.07 26.50 3.65
C PHE A 40 5.06 25.05 4.15
N ALA A 41 6.22 24.46 4.42
CA ALA A 41 6.36 23.14 5.01
C ALA A 41 5.75 23.05 6.42
N ARG A 42 5.89 24.10 7.26
CA ARG A 42 5.21 24.17 8.55
C ARG A 42 3.69 24.30 8.40
N THR A 43 3.25 25.05 7.41
CA THR A 43 1.81 25.21 7.12
C THR A 43 1.21 23.86 6.71
N ASP A 44 1.85 23.14 5.78
CA ASP A 44 1.46 21.79 5.38
C ASP A 44 1.44 20.82 6.57
N ALA A 45 2.50 20.78 7.39
CA ALA A 45 2.54 19.96 8.60
C ALA A 45 1.41 20.30 9.59
N THR A 46 1.07 21.58 9.71
CA THR A 46 -0.05 22.03 10.56
C THR A 46 -1.39 21.56 10.00
N VAL A 47 -1.61 21.66 8.69
CA VAL A 47 -2.81 21.13 8.03
C VAL A 47 -2.93 19.62 8.25
N PHE A 48 -1.82 18.88 8.09
CA PHE A 48 -1.78 17.44 8.39
C PHE A 48 -2.20 17.17 9.85
N SER A 49 -1.62 17.88 10.83
CA SER A 49 -1.96 17.71 12.25
C SER A 49 -3.40 18.10 12.59
N ILE A 50 -3.99 19.09 11.92
CA ILE A 50 -5.40 19.47 12.10
C ILE A 50 -6.33 18.37 11.59
N LEU A 51 -5.96 17.70 10.49
CA LEU A 51 -6.77 16.64 9.89
C LEU A 51 -6.56 15.27 10.54
N ALA A 52 -5.38 15.03 11.12
CA ALA A 52 -4.99 13.75 11.71
C ALA A 52 -6.03 13.17 12.71
N PRO A 53 -6.67 13.94 13.61
CA PRO A 53 -7.69 13.42 14.53
C PRO A 53 -8.91 12.75 13.88
N PHE A 54 -9.17 12.98 12.59
CA PHE A 54 -10.26 12.33 11.86
C PHE A 54 -9.89 10.92 11.36
N SER A 55 -8.59 10.58 11.31
CA SER A 55 -8.08 9.31 10.78
C SER A 55 -8.66 8.05 11.45
N PRO A 56 -8.83 7.96 12.79
CA PRO A 56 -9.44 6.79 13.43
C PRO A 56 -10.85 6.49 12.92
N ALA A 57 -11.71 7.52 12.86
CA ALA A 57 -13.08 7.36 12.38
C ALA A 57 -13.12 7.01 10.89
N LEU A 58 -12.31 7.69 10.08
CA LEU A 58 -12.20 7.40 8.64
C LEU A 58 -11.69 5.97 8.39
N LEU A 59 -10.75 5.48 9.19
CA LEU A 59 -10.20 4.13 9.07
C LEU A 59 -11.25 3.07 9.41
N ILE A 60 -11.97 3.23 10.52
CA ILE A 60 -13.06 2.31 10.89
C ILE A 60 -14.11 2.26 9.78
N MET A 61 -14.50 3.42 9.25
CA MET A 61 -15.43 3.47 8.13
C MET A 61 -14.84 2.78 6.89
N LEU A 62 -13.56 3.00 6.55
CA LEU A 62 -12.90 2.37 5.41
C LEU A 62 -12.94 0.84 5.54
N LEU A 63 -12.53 0.32 6.70
CA LEU A 63 -12.43 -1.09 6.99
C LEU A 63 -13.78 -1.81 6.98
N TYR A 64 -14.86 -1.17 7.43
CA TYR A 64 -16.17 -1.83 7.61
C TYR A 64 -17.27 -1.39 6.64
N THR A 65 -16.95 -0.53 5.66
CA THR A 65 -17.92 -0.15 4.60
C THR A 65 -18.45 -1.37 3.83
N TRP A 66 -17.65 -2.42 3.64
CA TRP A 66 -18.10 -3.65 2.97
C TRP A 66 -19.21 -4.36 3.75
N ALA A 67 -19.15 -4.35 5.08
CA ALA A 67 -20.15 -4.99 5.93
C ALA A 67 -21.49 -4.27 5.78
N VAL A 68 -21.47 -2.94 5.79
CA VAL A 68 -22.65 -2.10 5.51
C VAL A 68 -23.24 -2.43 4.13
N LYS A 69 -22.40 -2.51 3.09
CA LYS A 69 -22.83 -2.89 1.73
C LYS A 69 -23.47 -4.28 1.68
N LEU A 70 -22.87 -5.25 2.36
CA LEU A 70 -23.40 -6.60 2.46
C LEU A 70 -24.77 -6.60 3.14
N THR A 71 -24.90 -5.93 4.29
CA THR A 71 -26.17 -5.84 5.04
C THR A 71 -27.28 -5.16 4.22
N VAL A 72 -26.95 -4.09 3.50
CA VAL A 72 -27.88 -3.41 2.57
C VAL A 72 -28.27 -4.30 1.40
N SER A 73 -27.41 -5.21 0.95
CA SER A 73 -27.75 -6.11 -0.17
C SER A 73 -28.77 -7.19 0.20
N LEU A 74 -28.93 -7.52 1.48
CA LEU A 74 -29.89 -8.52 1.96
C LEU A 74 -31.34 -8.01 1.82
N ASP A 75 -32.31 -8.90 1.53
CA ASP A 75 -33.74 -8.54 1.48
C ASP A 75 -34.45 -8.83 2.80
N ASN A 76 -34.15 -8.03 3.83
CA ASN A 76 -34.77 -8.16 5.16
C ASN A 76 -35.27 -6.80 5.69
N LYS A 77 -36.10 -6.81 6.75
CA LYS A 77 -36.68 -5.59 7.35
C LYS A 77 -35.61 -4.59 7.81
N PHE A 78 -34.49 -5.10 8.35
CA PHE A 78 -33.36 -4.29 8.79
C PHE A 78 -32.69 -3.57 7.61
N SER A 79 -32.42 -4.28 6.52
CA SER A 79 -31.89 -3.73 5.26
C SER A 79 -32.82 -2.68 4.66
N LYS A 80 -34.15 -2.88 4.67
CA LYS A 80 -35.11 -1.87 4.20
C LYS A 80 -35.04 -0.57 5.02
N ARG A 81 -34.90 -0.67 6.35
CA ARG A 81 -34.66 0.50 7.23
C ARG A 81 -33.31 1.14 6.93
N LEU A 82 -32.24 0.35 6.83
CA LEU A 82 -30.89 0.86 6.55
C LEU A 82 -30.85 1.57 5.19
N LYS A 83 -31.46 0.98 4.15
CA LYS A 83 -31.62 1.60 2.82
C LYS A 83 -32.32 2.95 2.90
N SER A 84 -33.33 3.11 3.77
CA SER A 84 -34.01 4.38 3.96
C SER A 84 -33.10 5.43 4.61
N TYR A 85 -32.36 5.08 5.67
CA TYR A 85 -31.39 5.99 6.29
C TYR A 85 -30.27 6.39 5.32
N PHE A 86 -29.72 5.41 4.61
CA PHE A 86 -28.67 5.64 3.62
C PHE A 86 -29.21 6.10 2.26
N SER A 87 -30.53 6.28 2.09
CA SER A 87 -31.10 6.69 0.80
C SER A 87 -30.63 8.09 0.40
N TRP A 88 -30.58 9.02 1.35
CA TRP A 88 -30.06 10.37 1.12
C TRP A 88 -28.57 10.37 0.77
N ILE A 89 -27.76 9.55 1.45
CA ILE A 89 -26.33 9.36 1.11
C ILE A 89 -26.22 8.71 -0.27
N ALA A 90 -26.96 7.64 -0.53
CA ALA A 90 -26.98 6.94 -1.81
C ALA A 90 -27.47 7.82 -2.95
N GLN A 91 -28.36 8.78 -2.69
CA GLN A 91 -28.86 9.77 -3.64
C GLN A 91 -27.85 10.89 -3.87
N SER A 92 -27.20 11.39 -2.82
CA SER A 92 -26.08 12.33 -2.93
C SER A 92 -24.90 11.72 -3.70
N LEU A 93 -24.59 10.46 -3.42
CA LEU A 93 -23.61 9.67 -4.16
C LEU A 93 -24.12 9.20 -5.52
N SER A 94 -25.45 9.20 -5.77
CA SER A 94 -26.01 8.79 -7.07
C SER A 94 -25.55 9.71 -8.20
N TYR A 95 -25.31 10.99 -7.88
CA TYR A 95 -24.69 11.96 -8.79
C TYR A 95 -23.23 11.60 -9.12
N LEU A 96 -22.52 10.90 -8.22
CA LEU A 96 -21.19 10.34 -8.46
C LEU A 96 -21.24 8.93 -9.09
N ARG A 97 -22.41 8.28 -9.08
CA ARG A 97 -22.62 6.83 -9.33
C ARG A 97 -22.73 6.46 -10.80
N TYR A 98 -22.53 7.38 -11.74
CA TYR A 98 -22.31 6.93 -13.12
C TYR A 98 -21.01 6.11 -13.13
N ARG A 99 -20.94 4.97 -13.84
CA ARG A 99 -19.71 4.17 -13.98
C ARG A 99 -18.54 5.12 -14.29
N ILE A 100 -17.30 4.80 -13.93
CA ILE A 100 -16.12 5.41 -14.58
C ILE A 100 -16.10 4.72 -15.96
N PRO A 101 -16.70 5.27 -17.04
CA PRO A 101 -16.35 4.74 -18.35
C PRO A 101 -14.84 4.89 -18.48
N SER A 102 -14.20 3.99 -19.22
CA SER A 102 -12.83 4.16 -19.71
C SER A 102 -12.56 5.61 -20.13
N ASP A 103 -13.60 6.25 -20.67
CA ASP A 103 -13.58 7.57 -21.26
C ASP A 103 -13.66 8.74 -20.26
N SER A 104 -13.94 8.49 -18.98
CA SER A 104 -14.05 9.58 -17.99
C SER A 104 -12.71 10.18 -17.57
N ILE A 105 -11.60 9.48 -17.83
CA ILE A 105 -10.24 10.00 -17.66
C ILE A 105 -9.77 10.72 -18.95
N HIS A 106 -10.54 10.70 -20.06
CA HIS A 106 -10.17 11.29 -21.36
C HIS A 106 -10.09 12.83 -21.42
N GLY A 107 -10.07 13.54 -20.30
CA GLY A 107 -9.82 14.99 -20.33
C GLY A 107 -8.80 15.54 -19.33
N PHE A 108 -8.30 14.74 -18.38
CA PHE A 108 -7.23 15.23 -17.51
C PHE A 108 -5.91 15.23 -18.28
N SER A 109 -5.43 16.42 -18.67
CA SER A 109 -4.20 16.57 -19.44
C SER A 109 -2.97 15.93 -18.76
N LEU A 110 -2.93 15.99 -17.43
CA LEU A 110 -1.90 15.34 -16.59
C LEU A 110 -1.88 13.81 -16.74
N THR A 111 -3.00 13.19 -17.12
CA THR A 111 -3.13 11.74 -17.24
C THR A 111 -3.00 11.19 -18.66
N ASP A 112 -2.88 12.08 -19.65
CA ASP A 112 -2.80 11.69 -21.07
C ASP A 112 -1.53 10.90 -21.40
N ARG A 113 -0.50 10.98 -20.54
CA ARG A 113 0.78 10.30 -20.73
C ARG A 113 1.06 9.30 -19.61
N PRO A 114 0.33 8.17 -19.55
CA PRO A 114 0.44 7.21 -18.45
C PRO A 114 1.83 6.62 -18.25
N ARG A 115 2.59 6.42 -19.35
CA ARG A 115 3.99 5.94 -19.28
C ARG A 115 4.94 6.99 -18.72
N LEU A 116 4.68 8.28 -18.99
CA LEU A 116 5.43 9.36 -18.37
C LEU A 116 5.13 9.42 -16.86
N LEU A 117 3.86 9.26 -16.47
CA LEU A 117 3.50 9.17 -15.05
C LEU A 117 4.18 7.99 -14.35
N LEU A 118 4.26 6.82 -14.99
CA LEU A 118 5.03 5.69 -14.48
C LEU A 118 6.52 6.02 -14.36
N ALA A 119 7.12 6.63 -15.38
CA ALA A 119 8.52 7.04 -15.33
C ALA A 119 8.78 8.03 -14.18
N LEU A 120 7.89 9.01 -14.01
CA LEU A 120 7.93 9.95 -12.88
C LEU A 120 7.76 9.22 -11.55
N ALA A 121 6.84 8.27 -11.43
CA ALA A 121 6.63 7.48 -10.22
C ALA A 121 7.91 6.71 -9.82
N VAL A 122 8.54 6.05 -10.80
CA VAL A 122 9.81 5.33 -10.60
C VAL A 122 10.92 6.27 -10.14
N VAL A 123 11.09 7.42 -10.83
CA VAL A 123 12.12 8.40 -10.47
C VAL A 123 11.84 9.00 -9.09
N MET A 124 10.60 9.37 -8.79
CA MET A 124 10.22 9.97 -7.50
C MET A 124 10.36 8.97 -6.35
N ALA A 125 10.01 7.70 -6.55
CA ALA A 125 10.21 6.66 -5.54
C ALA A 125 11.70 6.46 -5.25
N MET A 126 12.53 6.41 -6.29
CA MET A 126 13.99 6.32 -6.14
C MET A 126 14.57 7.55 -5.45
N LEU A 127 14.19 8.77 -5.86
CA LEU A 127 14.68 10.00 -5.24
C LEU A 127 14.25 10.11 -3.78
N SER A 128 13.00 9.77 -3.46
CA SER A 128 12.49 9.81 -2.07
C SER A 128 13.26 8.86 -1.17
N ALA A 129 13.65 7.68 -1.67
CA ALA A 129 14.50 6.73 -0.97
C ALA A 129 15.92 7.24 -0.70
N LEU A 130 16.42 8.16 -1.51
CA LEU A 130 17.76 8.74 -1.35
C LEU A 130 17.79 9.98 -0.45
N VAL A 131 16.63 10.59 -0.16
CA VAL A 131 16.53 11.77 0.70
C VAL A 131 17.17 11.56 2.08
N PRO A 132 16.92 10.45 2.80
CA PRO A 132 17.49 10.23 4.14
C PRO A 132 19.02 10.10 4.15
N TYR A 133 19.64 9.80 3.00
CA TYR A 133 21.09 9.60 2.87
C TYR A 133 21.81 10.79 2.26
N ARG A 134 21.15 11.96 2.19
CA ARG A 134 21.84 13.18 1.76
C ARG A 134 22.88 13.57 2.82
N PRO A 135 24.14 13.89 2.44
CA PRO A 135 25.22 14.16 3.39
C PRO A 135 24.95 15.32 4.37
N ASN A 136 24.09 16.27 3.98
CA ASN A 136 23.70 17.40 4.80
C ASN A 136 22.57 17.08 5.80
N LEU A 137 21.83 15.99 5.58
CA LEU A 137 20.82 15.48 6.52
C LEU A 137 21.41 14.42 7.42
N ASN A 138 22.15 13.47 6.84
CA ASN A 138 22.78 12.33 7.49
C ASN A 138 24.31 12.32 7.26
N PRO A 139 25.07 13.21 7.93
CA PRO A 139 26.52 13.31 7.72
C PRO A 139 27.27 12.03 8.09
N ALA A 140 26.73 11.27 9.03
CA ALA A 140 27.31 10.01 9.50
C ALA A 140 26.97 8.81 8.61
N MET A 141 26.10 8.99 7.61
CA MET A 141 25.57 7.91 6.76
C MET A 141 25.09 6.72 7.61
N THR A 142 24.33 7.00 8.66
CA THR A 142 23.74 5.95 9.48
C THR A 142 22.58 5.31 8.73
N PRO A 143 22.48 3.97 8.70
CA PRO A 143 21.33 3.29 8.10
C PRO A 143 20.03 3.78 8.70
N VAL A 144 19.03 4.03 7.85
CA VAL A 144 17.68 4.39 8.31
C VAL A 144 16.74 3.20 8.22
N GLY A 145 15.78 3.15 9.14
CA GLY A 145 14.77 2.11 9.21
C GLY A 145 14.96 1.20 10.43
N VAL A 146 13.89 1.02 11.21
CA VAL A 146 13.95 0.23 12.47
C VAL A 146 14.52 -1.19 12.23
N ASP A 147 13.98 -1.92 11.24
CA ASP A 147 14.43 -3.29 10.94
C ASP A 147 15.76 -3.35 10.15
N ALA A 148 16.36 -2.23 9.73
CA ALA A 148 17.52 -2.24 8.83
C ALA A 148 18.74 -2.98 9.42
N HIS A 149 18.98 -2.81 10.73
CA HIS A 149 20.09 -3.46 11.43
C HIS A 149 19.99 -5.00 11.38
N TYR A 150 18.78 -5.57 11.50
CA TYR A 150 18.59 -7.03 11.39
C TYR A 150 19.00 -7.56 10.01
N TYR A 151 18.67 -6.84 8.93
CA TYR A 151 19.10 -7.22 7.59
C TYR A 151 20.62 -7.21 7.44
N ILE A 152 21.28 -6.22 8.04
CA ILE A 152 22.74 -6.12 8.03
C ILE A 152 23.35 -7.31 8.78
N GLU A 153 22.83 -7.64 9.96
CA GLU A 153 23.29 -8.78 10.75
C GLU A 153 23.10 -10.12 10.02
N TRP A 154 21.92 -10.37 9.46
CA TRP A 154 21.63 -11.61 8.74
C TRP A 154 22.54 -11.79 7.53
N VAL A 155 22.75 -10.74 6.73
CA VAL A 155 23.63 -10.81 5.55
C VAL A 155 25.09 -10.96 5.96
N ASN A 156 25.55 -10.27 7.01
CA ASN A 156 26.90 -10.46 7.52
C ASN A 156 27.14 -11.89 8.01
N GLN A 157 26.16 -12.51 8.67
CA GLN A 157 26.25 -13.92 9.06
C GLN A 157 26.31 -14.83 7.84
N MET A 158 25.51 -14.56 6.80
CA MET A 158 25.57 -15.31 5.54
C MET A 158 26.95 -15.26 4.88
N LEU A 159 27.64 -14.11 4.91
CA LEU A 159 28.99 -13.94 4.33
C LEU A 159 30.08 -14.75 5.05
N GLN A 160 29.86 -15.15 6.30
CA GLN A 160 30.79 -16.01 7.05
C GLN A 160 30.60 -17.50 6.76
N LEU A 161 29.58 -17.86 5.98
CA LEU A 161 29.24 -19.24 5.66
C LEU A 161 29.65 -19.58 4.22
N SER A 162 29.76 -20.88 3.92
CA SER A 162 29.81 -21.33 2.52
C SER A 162 28.52 -20.91 1.80
N PRO A 163 28.51 -20.79 0.46
CA PRO A 163 27.30 -20.42 -0.27
C PRO A 163 26.09 -21.30 0.11
N ALA A 164 26.26 -22.63 0.14
CA ALA A 164 25.20 -23.54 0.58
C ALA A 164 24.77 -23.30 2.04
N GLY A 165 25.71 -22.99 2.93
CA GLY A 165 25.43 -22.62 4.32
C GLY A 165 24.63 -21.32 4.43
N ALA A 166 24.96 -20.30 3.63
CA ALA A 166 24.22 -19.04 3.57
C ALA A 166 22.76 -19.26 3.12
N PHE A 167 22.53 -20.12 2.13
CA PHE A 167 21.19 -20.49 1.69
C PHE A 167 20.39 -21.19 2.79
N SER A 168 21.01 -22.17 3.47
CA SER A 168 20.39 -22.88 4.60
C SER A 168 20.03 -21.92 5.74
N TYR A 169 20.95 -21.02 6.09
CA TYR A 169 20.76 -20.01 7.12
C TYR A 169 19.59 -19.07 6.81
N ALA A 170 19.51 -18.55 5.58
CA ALA A 170 18.43 -17.63 5.17
C ALA A 170 17.06 -18.31 5.12
N LEU A 171 17.01 -19.60 4.75
CA LEU A 171 15.77 -20.39 4.74
C LEU A 171 15.29 -20.78 6.14
N GLY A 172 16.12 -20.56 7.17
CA GLY A 172 15.95 -21.16 8.49
C GLY A 172 16.13 -20.25 9.67
N SER A 173 17.38 -19.96 9.99
CA SER A 173 17.74 -19.22 11.18
C SER A 173 17.44 -17.72 11.02
N ALA A 174 17.75 -17.13 9.87
CA ALA A 174 17.52 -15.72 9.61
C ALA A 174 16.03 -15.39 9.69
N SER A 175 15.61 -14.61 10.69
CA SER A 175 14.21 -14.27 10.92
C SER A 175 13.27 -15.48 10.90
N TYR A 176 13.69 -16.63 11.44
CA TYR A 176 12.89 -17.87 11.40
C TYR A 176 12.55 -18.32 9.95
N GLY A 177 13.46 -18.01 9.01
CA GLY A 177 13.35 -18.34 7.60
C GLY A 177 12.30 -17.52 6.84
N SER A 178 11.75 -16.47 7.44
CA SER A 178 10.58 -15.75 6.89
C SER A 178 10.89 -14.79 5.75
N ARG A 179 12.18 -14.51 5.42
CA ARG A 179 12.56 -13.51 4.42
C ARG A 179 13.66 -13.92 3.40
N PRO A 180 13.86 -15.21 3.04
CA PRO A 180 14.98 -15.64 2.20
C PRO A 180 15.04 -14.97 0.83
N LEU A 181 13.90 -14.72 0.18
CA LEU A 181 13.91 -14.12 -1.16
C LEU A 181 14.36 -12.67 -1.21
N LEU A 182 14.24 -11.94 -0.10
CA LEU A 182 14.87 -10.63 0.00
C LEU A 182 16.36 -10.74 0.34
N LEU A 183 16.74 -11.69 1.21
CA LEU A 183 18.11 -11.85 1.67
C LEU A 183 19.06 -12.32 0.55
N PHE A 184 18.60 -13.19 -0.34
CA PHE A 184 19.43 -13.69 -1.44
C PHE A 184 19.99 -12.57 -2.33
N PRO A 185 19.19 -11.71 -2.98
CA PRO A 185 19.74 -10.67 -3.85
C PRO A 185 20.67 -9.71 -3.11
N VAL A 186 20.40 -9.40 -1.83
CA VAL A 186 21.29 -8.57 -1.02
C VAL A 186 22.63 -9.28 -0.76
N TYR A 187 22.59 -10.54 -0.32
CA TYR A 187 23.79 -11.35 -0.12
C TYR A 187 24.63 -11.45 -1.40
N TRP A 188 24.01 -11.75 -2.54
CA TRP A 188 24.71 -11.86 -3.82
C TRP A 188 25.36 -10.54 -4.24
N ALA A 189 24.68 -9.41 -4.05
CA ALA A 189 25.25 -8.10 -4.35
C ALA A 189 26.49 -7.82 -3.49
N VAL A 190 26.43 -8.10 -2.19
CA VAL A 190 27.54 -7.87 -1.25
C VAL A 190 28.69 -8.85 -1.47
N ALA A 191 28.39 -10.11 -1.80
CA ALA A 191 29.39 -11.15 -2.05
C ALA A 191 30.31 -10.83 -3.26
N THR A 192 29.93 -9.90 -4.12
CA THR A 192 30.81 -9.38 -5.19
C THR A 192 31.96 -8.53 -4.68
N GLY A 193 31.88 -8.02 -3.44
CA GLY A 193 32.81 -7.04 -2.88
C GLY A 193 32.65 -5.62 -3.44
N MET A 194 31.71 -5.36 -4.36
CA MET A 194 31.49 -4.04 -4.95
C MET A 194 30.75 -3.07 -4.01
N VAL A 195 29.94 -3.61 -3.10
CA VAL A 195 29.17 -2.85 -2.11
C VAL A 195 29.27 -3.51 -0.74
N THR A 196 29.30 -2.71 0.31
CA THR A 196 29.21 -3.22 1.69
C THR A 196 27.78 -3.66 2.02
N THR A 197 27.62 -4.50 3.04
CA THR A 197 26.29 -4.89 3.55
C THR A 197 25.44 -3.69 3.93
N VAL A 198 26.06 -2.72 4.60
CA VAL A 198 25.41 -1.47 5.01
C VAL A 198 24.86 -0.75 3.78
N GLN A 199 25.71 -0.45 2.80
CA GLN A 199 25.29 0.22 1.57
C GLN A 199 24.19 -0.55 0.83
N ALA A 200 24.28 -1.88 0.74
CA ALA A 200 23.27 -2.67 0.06
C ALA A 200 21.88 -2.55 0.73
N VAL A 201 21.83 -2.48 2.06
CA VAL A 201 20.59 -2.28 2.82
C VAL A 201 20.10 -0.84 2.70
N GLU A 202 21.00 0.15 2.73
CA GLU A 202 20.67 1.57 2.59
C GLU A 202 19.98 1.89 1.25
N PHE A 203 20.47 1.30 0.16
CA PHE A 203 19.92 1.50 -1.18
C PHE A 203 18.71 0.61 -1.50
N LEU A 204 18.31 -0.28 -0.61
CA LEU A 204 17.23 -1.23 -0.86
C LEU A 204 15.88 -0.53 -1.15
N PRO A 205 15.47 0.55 -0.42
CA PRO A 205 14.28 1.33 -0.78
C PRO A 205 14.33 1.94 -2.19
N ALA A 206 15.53 2.29 -2.69
CA ALA A 206 15.71 2.83 -4.03
C ALA A 206 15.47 1.77 -5.14
N VAL A 207 15.45 0.49 -4.77
CA VAL A 207 15.05 -0.63 -5.65
C VAL A 207 13.58 -0.98 -5.43
N LEU A 208 13.14 -1.08 -4.17
CA LEU A 208 11.79 -1.51 -3.80
C LEU A 208 10.71 -0.48 -4.17
N GLY A 209 10.99 0.82 -4.06
CA GLY A 209 10.08 1.90 -4.44
C GLY A 209 9.71 1.87 -5.92
N PRO A 210 10.69 1.85 -6.85
CA PRO A 210 10.42 1.63 -8.27
C PRO A 210 9.65 0.34 -8.57
N LEU A 211 9.99 -0.76 -7.91
CA LEU A 211 9.31 -2.05 -8.10
C LEU A 211 7.85 -2.00 -7.66
N LEU A 212 7.56 -1.33 -6.53
CA LEU A 212 6.19 -1.06 -6.07
C LEU A 212 5.42 -0.20 -7.09
N SER A 213 6.07 0.84 -7.63
CA SER A 213 5.44 1.72 -8.63
C SER A 213 5.10 0.98 -9.92
N LEU A 214 6.02 0.15 -10.41
CA LEU A 214 5.82 -0.67 -11.60
C LEU A 214 4.74 -1.74 -11.39
N SER A 215 4.80 -2.48 -10.28
CA SER A 215 3.82 -3.52 -9.97
C SER A 215 2.41 -2.94 -9.77
N THR A 216 2.28 -1.78 -9.12
CA THR A 216 1.01 -1.04 -9.00
C THR A 216 0.45 -0.65 -10.37
N PHE A 217 1.30 -0.12 -11.26
CA PHE A 217 0.90 0.20 -12.63
C PHE A 217 0.36 -1.03 -13.37
N LEU A 218 1.09 -2.14 -13.33
CA LEU A 218 0.69 -3.38 -14.00
C LEU A 218 -0.61 -3.94 -13.42
N PHE A 219 -0.78 -3.92 -12.10
CA PHE A 219 -2.01 -4.40 -11.46
C PHE A 219 -3.23 -3.59 -11.86
N VAL A 220 -3.15 -2.26 -11.81
CA VAL A 220 -4.28 -1.40 -12.20
C VAL A 220 -4.53 -1.46 -13.70
N ARG A 221 -3.48 -1.51 -14.53
CA ARG A 221 -3.63 -1.66 -15.99
C ARG A 221 -4.33 -2.97 -16.33
N GLU A 222 -3.87 -4.09 -15.76
CA GLU A 222 -4.49 -5.38 -16.02
C GLU A 222 -5.87 -5.50 -15.40
N GLY A 223 -6.11 -4.92 -14.22
CA GLY A 223 -7.39 -5.01 -13.54
C GLY A 223 -8.48 -4.15 -14.16
N GLN A 224 -8.21 -2.86 -14.34
CA GLN A 224 -9.17 -1.89 -14.83
C GLN A 224 -9.15 -1.72 -16.36
N GLN A 225 -8.12 -2.22 -17.05
CA GLN A 225 -7.90 -1.97 -18.48
C GLN A 225 -7.81 -0.48 -18.81
N ASN A 226 -7.22 0.30 -17.90
CA ASN A 226 -7.08 1.75 -18.03
C ASN A 226 -5.65 2.19 -17.65
N GLU A 227 -4.83 2.47 -18.66
CA GLU A 227 -3.44 2.90 -18.45
C GLU A 227 -3.34 4.25 -17.71
N ARG A 228 -4.30 5.16 -17.90
CA ARG A 228 -4.28 6.48 -17.26
C ARG A 228 -4.45 6.36 -15.75
N MET A 229 -5.42 5.56 -15.33
CA MET A 229 -5.61 5.22 -13.92
C MET A 229 -4.38 4.49 -13.36
N ALA A 230 -3.77 3.61 -14.14
CA ALA A 230 -2.56 2.91 -13.75
C ALA A 230 -1.37 3.85 -13.54
N GLY A 231 -1.17 4.83 -14.43
CA GLY A 231 -0.14 5.86 -14.30
C GLY A 231 -0.30 6.68 -13.02
N MET A 232 -1.53 7.06 -12.69
CA MET A 232 -1.79 7.78 -11.43
C MET A 232 -1.59 6.91 -10.20
N ALA A 233 -2.10 5.67 -10.20
CA ALA A 233 -1.92 4.75 -9.07
C ALA A 233 -0.45 4.45 -8.80
N SER A 234 0.34 4.32 -9.86
CA SER A 234 1.80 4.21 -9.78
C SER A 234 2.41 5.42 -9.07
N LEU A 235 2.03 6.64 -9.46
CA LEU A 235 2.54 7.86 -8.84
C LEU A 235 2.12 8.00 -7.38
N PHE A 236 0.87 7.68 -7.02
CA PHE A 236 0.44 7.64 -5.62
C PHE A 236 1.18 6.57 -4.80
N SER A 237 1.55 5.44 -5.41
CA SER A 237 2.29 4.40 -4.70
C SER A 237 3.70 4.85 -4.27
N ALA A 238 4.35 5.71 -5.04
CA ALA A 238 5.64 6.31 -4.70
C ALA A 238 5.60 7.17 -3.43
N PHE A 239 4.42 7.69 -3.07
CA PHE A 239 4.20 8.57 -1.93
C PHE A 239 3.31 7.94 -0.84
N SER A 240 3.07 6.64 -0.94
CA SER A 240 2.08 5.95 -0.09
C SER A 240 2.62 5.55 1.28
N PHE A 241 1.74 4.97 2.11
CA PHE A 241 2.15 4.28 3.33
C PHE A 241 3.18 3.18 3.03
N ASN A 242 3.04 2.44 1.93
CA ASN A 242 4.02 1.43 1.55
C ASN A 242 5.43 2.03 1.38
N ALA A 243 5.54 3.21 0.77
CA ALA A 243 6.84 3.86 0.60
C ALA A 243 7.36 4.48 1.91
N THR A 244 6.53 5.29 2.56
CA THR A 244 6.93 6.07 3.74
C THR A 244 7.17 5.20 4.97
N VAL A 245 6.19 4.40 5.36
CA VAL A 245 6.33 3.44 6.46
C VAL A 245 7.33 2.35 6.10
N GLY A 246 7.43 1.98 4.83
CA GLY A 246 8.40 0.98 4.36
C GLY A 246 9.84 1.40 4.64
N MET A 247 10.17 2.67 4.38
CA MET A 247 11.46 3.26 4.75
C MET A 247 11.61 3.39 6.26
N TRP A 248 10.59 3.91 6.95
CA TRP A 248 10.65 4.15 8.40
C TRP A 248 10.85 2.88 9.22
N ALA A 249 10.07 1.85 8.92
CA ALA A 249 10.10 0.62 9.68
C ALA A 249 11.21 -0.32 9.20
N GLY A 250 11.84 -0.05 8.04
CA GLY A 250 12.71 -1.02 7.40
C GLY A 250 11.95 -2.27 6.92
N PHE A 251 10.67 -2.13 6.58
CA PHE A 251 9.78 -3.23 6.16
C PHE A 251 10.07 -3.75 4.75
N PHE A 252 11.34 -3.96 4.42
CA PHE A 252 11.81 -4.27 3.07
C PHE A 252 11.21 -5.57 2.54
N ALA A 253 11.10 -6.61 3.38
CA ALA A 253 10.51 -7.89 2.97
C ALA A 253 9.01 -7.73 2.70
N ASN A 254 8.30 -7.04 3.59
CA ASN A 254 6.88 -6.76 3.41
C ASN A 254 6.64 -5.88 2.16
N TRP A 255 7.51 -4.91 1.90
CA TRP A 255 7.45 -4.02 0.75
C TRP A 255 7.63 -4.80 -0.57
N LEU A 256 8.63 -5.69 -0.63
CA LEU A 256 8.81 -6.61 -1.77
C LEU A 256 7.57 -7.51 -1.95
N ALA A 257 7.07 -8.10 -0.87
CA ALA A 257 5.90 -8.99 -0.91
C ALA A 257 4.64 -8.29 -1.43
N ILE A 258 4.42 -7.01 -1.12
CA ILE A 258 3.30 -6.23 -1.67
C ILE A 258 3.48 -5.96 -3.16
N ALA A 259 4.71 -5.69 -3.63
CA ALA A 259 4.97 -5.57 -5.06
C ALA A 259 4.70 -6.90 -5.79
N GLU A 260 5.12 -8.03 -5.21
CA GLU A 260 4.81 -9.37 -5.70
C GLU A 260 3.30 -9.66 -5.68
N ALA A 261 2.58 -9.24 -4.64
CA ALA A 261 1.14 -9.38 -4.51
C ALA A 261 0.39 -8.64 -5.63
N TYR A 262 0.81 -7.42 -5.97
CA TYR A 262 0.26 -6.69 -7.12
C TYR A 262 0.50 -7.41 -8.44
N LEU A 263 1.70 -7.94 -8.68
CA LEU A 263 1.99 -8.75 -9.88
C LEU A 263 1.15 -10.03 -9.92
N PHE A 264 1.02 -10.70 -8.77
CA PHE A 264 0.21 -11.90 -8.61
C PHE A 264 -1.26 -11.61 -8.94
N PHE A 265 -1.85 -10.55 -8.39
CA PHE A 265 -3.24 -10.20 -8.64
C PHE A 265 -3.47 -9.69 -10.07
N ALA A 266 -2.50 -8.98 -10.68
CA ALA A 266 -2.54 -8.63 -12.10
C ALA A 266 -2.64 -9.89 -12.97
N LEU A 267 -1.79 -10.87 -12.70
CA LEU A 267 -1.75 -12.13 -13.41
C LEU A 267 -3.00 -12.98 -13.15
N LEU A 268 -3.54 -12.96 -11.92
CA LEU A 268 -4.77 -13.65 -11.57
C LEU A 268 -5.95 -13.12 -12.38
N LEU A 269 -6.12 -11.80 -12.45
CA LEU A 269 -7.16 -11.17 -13.26
C LEU A 269 -6.99 -11.49 -14.76
N SER A 270 -5.75 -11.50 -15.24
CA SER A 270 -5.42 -11.91 -16.61
C SER A 270 -5.71 -13.39 -16.88
N PHE A 271 -5.48 -14.28 -15.91
CA PHE A 271 -5.80 -15.70 -15.97
C PHE A 271 -7.31 -15.95 -15.99
N LEU A 272 -8.09 -15.19 -15.20
CA LEU A 272 -9.56 -15.27 -15.20
C LEU A 272 -10.21 -14.80 -16.50
N ARG A 273 -9.52 -13.97 -17.29
CA ARG A 273 -9.94 -13.61 -18.65
C ARG A 273 -9.56 -14.71 -19.64
N ASN A 274 -8.27 -15.01 -19.73
CA ASN A 274 -7.69 -15.94 -20.69
C ASN A 274 -6.76 -16.91 -19.94
N ALA A 275 -7.32 -18.06 -19.57
CA ALA A 275 -6.61 -19.10 -18.83
C ALA A 275 -5.54 -19.76 -19.71
N SER A 276 -4.34 -19.95 -19.17
CA SER A 276 -3.27 -20.71 -19.81
C SER A 276 -2.42 -21.40 -18.76
N ARG A 277 -1.77 -22.50 -19.15
CA ARG A 277 -0.87 -23.26 -18.26
C ARG A 277 0.30 -22.40 -17.79
N SER A 278 0.89 -21.60 -18.69
CA SER A 278 2.00 -20.71 -18.34
C SER A 278 1.62 -19.69 -17.26
N LYS A 279 0.43 -19.06 -17.37
CA LYS A 279 -0.07 -18.15 -16.32
C LYS A 279 -0.30 -18.87 -15.00
N LEU A 280 -0.83 -20.10 -15.02
CA LEU A 280 -1.03 -20.89 -13.80
C LEU A 280 0.31 -21.25 -13.14
N ILE A 281 1.32 -21.63 -13.91
CA ILE A 281 2.67 -21.90 -13.40
C ILE A 281 3.24 -20.64 -12.75
N ILE A 282 3.21 -19.51 -13.46
CA ILE A 282 3.73 -18.25 -12.92
C ILE A 282 2.94 -17.80 -11.67
N LEU A 283 1.61 -18.00 -11.61
CA LEU A 283 0.82 -17.73 -10.40
C LEU A 283 1.30 -18.56 -9.21
N ASN A 284 1.59 -19.85 -9.41
CA ASN A 284 2.11 -20.69 -8.35
C ASN A 284 3.52 -20.25 -7.91
N LEU A 285 4.39 -19.90 -8.85
CA LEU A 285 5.73 -19.39 -8.56
C LEU A 285 5.68 -18.06 -7.79
N LEU A 286 4.79 -17.14 -8.18
CA LEU A 286 4.59 -15.89 -7.45
C LEU A 286 4.00 -16.13 -6.06
N SER A 287 3.07 -17.08 -5.91
CA SER A 287 2.50 -17.45 -4.60
C SER A 287 3.58 -18.01 -3.66
N ILE A 288 4.44 -18.90 -4.17
CA ILE A 288 5.60 -19.40 -3.45
C ILE A 288 6.55 -18.25 -3.12
N GLY A 289 6.79 -17.36 -4.09
CA GLY A 289 7.60 -16.16 -3.95
C GLY A 289 7.17 -15.33 -2.74
N ILE A 290 5.91 -14.90 -2.72
CA ILE A 290 5.35 -14.07 -1.64
C ILE A 290 5.51 -14.77 -0.28
N LEU A 291 5.30 -16.09 -0.19
CA LEU A 291 5.47 -16.84 1.06
C LEU A 291 6.93 -16.92 1.53
N LEU A 292 7.89 -16.95 0.61
CA LEU A 292 9.32 -16.95 0.89
C LEU A 292 9.89 -15.52 1.05
N THR A 293 9.13 -14.50 0.65
CA THR A 293 9.48 -13.10 0.88
C THR A 293 8.93 -12.62 2.22
N HIS A 294 7.64 -12.80 2.47
CA HIS A 294 6.96 -12.40 3.70
C HIS A 294 5.69 -13.25 3.96
N PRO A 295 5.75 -14.26 4.85
CA PRO A 295 4.66 -15.21 5.10
C PRO A 295 3.32 -14.57 5.50
N TRP A 296 3.34 -13.46 6.25
CA TRP A 296 2.11 -12.80 6.70
C TRP A 296 1.35 -12.18 5.52
N THR A 297 2.03 -11.41 4.68
CA THR A 297 1.46 -10.86 3.44
C THR A 297 1.02 -12.00 2.51
N GLY A 298 1.79 -13.08 2.43
CA GLY A 298 1.41 -14.29 1.70
C GLY A 298 0.11 -14.92 2.20
N GLY A 299 -0.05 -15.05 3.52
CA GLY A 299 -1.28 -15.54 4.15
C GLY A 299 -2.50 -14.68 3.80
N LEU A 300 -2.37 -13.36 3.89
CA LEU A 300 -3.42 -12.42 3.48
C LEU A 300 -3.76 -12.55 1.99
N VAL A 301 -2.75 -12.57 1.12
CA VAL A 301 -2.94 -12.70 -0.34
C VAL A 301 -3.63 -14.02 -0.69
N LEU A 302 -3.26 -15.13 -0.05
CA LEU A 302 -3.90 -16.43 -0.25
C LEU A 302 -5.35 -16.43 0.23
N ALA A 303 -5.63 -15.83 1.39
CA ALA A 303 -6.99 -15.71 1.91
C ALA A 303 -7.88 -14.86 0.98
N VAL A 304 -7.39 -13.71 0.53
CA VAL A 304 -8.06 -12.86 -0.45
C VAL A 304 -8.30 -13.60 -1.76
N THR A 305 -7.30 -14.33 -2.26
CA THR A 305 -7.39 -15.14 -3.48
C THR A 305 -8.45 -16.22 -3.35
N ALA A 306 -8.48 -16.96 -2.24
CA ALA A 306 -9.45 -18.02 -2.01
C ALA A 306 -10.88 -17.49 -2.04
N VAL A 307 -11.16 -16.42 -1.28
CA VAL A 307 -12.50 -15.82 -1.22
C VAL A 307 -12.88 -15.18 -2.56
N PHE A 308 -11.95 -14.50 -3.22
CA PHE A 308 -12.17 -13.91 -4.54
C PHE A 308 -12.48 -14.96 -5.61
N VAL A 309 -11.66 -15.99 -5.75
CA VAL A 309 -11.87 -17.06 -6.73
C VAL A 309 -13.16 -17.83 -6.42
N ALA A 310 -13.46 -18.10 -5.15
CA ALA A 310 -14.74 -18.71 -4.75
C ALA A 310 -15.93 -17.83 -5.15
N SER A 311 -15.83 -16.51 -4.98
CA SER A 311 -16.89 -15.58 -5.41
C SER A 311 -17.08 -15.55 -6.93
N VAL A 312 -16.00 -15.60 -7.71
CA VAL A 312 -16.06 -15.63 -9.19
C VAL A 312 -16.55 -16.98 -9.69
N TRP A 313 -16.17 -18.07 -9.03
CA TRP A 313 -16.69 -19.41 -9.31
C TRP A 313 -18.19 -19.48 -9.04
N ARG A 314 -18.69 -18.88 -7.95
CA ARG A 314 -20.12 -18.86 -7.64
C ARG A 314 -20.95 -18.26 -8.80
N ASP A 315 -20.44 -17.21 -9.42
CA ASP A 315 -21.12 -16.53 -10.53
C ASP A 315 -20.96 -17.27 -11.86
N SER A 316 -19.75 -17.77 -12.15
CA SER A 316 -19.43 -18.35 -13.46
C SER A 316 -19.66 -19.86 -13.56
N ARG A 317 -19.73 -20.57 -12.42
CA ARG A 317 -19.79 -22.03 -12.27
C ARG A 317 -18.69 -22.82 -12.99
N LYS A 318 -17.59 -22.16 -13.36
CA LYS A 318 -16.46 -22.78 -14.08
C LYS A 318 -15.57 -23.58 -13.13
N THR A 319 -15.70 -24.91 -13.14
CA THR A 319 -15.00 -25.83 -12.22
C THR A 319 -13.46 -25.74 -12.30
N PHE A 320 -12.90 -25.35 -13.44
CA PHE A 320 -11.45 -25.18 -13.57
C PHE A 320 -10.89 -24.12 -12.60
N LEU A 321 -11.69 -23.12 -12.21
CA LEU A 321 -11.28 -22.10 -11.25
C LEU A 321 -11.02 -22.68 -9.86
N LEU A 322 -11.90 -23.58 -9.41
CA LEU A 322 -11.70 -24.31 -8.15
C LEU A 322 -10.50 -25.25 -8.25
N LYS A 323 -10.33 -25.96 -9.36
CA LYS A 323 -9.15 -26.83 -9.57
C LYS A 323 -7.84 -26.02 -9.50
N ALA A 324 -7.80 -24.86 -10.14
CA ALA A 324 -6.65 -23.96 -10.10
C ALA A 324 -6.40 -23.42 -8.68
N LEU A 325 -7.45 -23.04 -7.95
CA LEU A 325 -7.35 -22.60 -6.56
C LEU A 325 -6.84 -23.71 -5.64
N ILE A 326 -7.40 -24.92 -5.74
CA ILE A 326 -6.97 -26.08 -4.94
C ILE A 326 -5.50 -26.38 -5.22
N LEU A 327 -5.09 -26.42 -6.49
CA LEU A 327 -3.69 -26.63 -6.84
C LEU A 327 -2.78 -25.56 -6.21
N LEU A 328 -3.17 -24.29 -6.30
CA LEU A 328 -2.42 -23.16 -5.76
C LEU A 328 -2.28 -23.24 -4.22
N LEU A 329 -3.38 -23.55 -3.53
CA LEU A 329 -3.38 -23.70 -2.07
C LEU A 329 -2.58 -24.93 -1.64
N THR A 330 -2.74 -26.07 -2.33
CA THR A 330 -1.97 -27.28 -2.04
C THR A 330 -0.47 -27.05 -2.18
N ILE A 331 -0.03 -26.44 -3.28
CA ILE A 331 1.39 -26.12 -3.49
C ILE A 331 1.90 -25.18 -2.38
N SER A 332 1.12 -24.13 -2.06
CA SER A 332 1.49 -23.16 -1.02
C SER A 332 1.62 -23.82 0.37
N ILE A 333 0.67 -24.69 0.74
CA ILE A 333 0.70 -25.46 1.99
C ILE A 333 1.87 -26.43 2.02
N VAL A 334 2.11 -27.15 0.92
CA VAL A 334 3.25 -28.08 0.81
C VAL A 334 4.55 -27.33 1.01
N VAL A 335 4.76 -26.19 0.35
CA VAL A 335 5.98 -25.37 0.52
C VAL A 335 6.13 -24.90 1.97
N TYR A 336 5.05 -24.43 2.60
CA TYR A 336 5.07 -24.02 4.00
C TYR A 336 5.46 -25.18 4.94
N ILE A 337 4.84 -26.35 4.77
CA ILE A 337 5.11 -27.54 5.57
C ILE A 337 6.55 -28.04 5.34
N THR A 338 6.97 -28.16 4.07
CA THR A 338 8.33 -28.57 3.71
C THR A 338 9.33 -27.64 4.37
N LYS A 339 9.16 -26.31 4.25
CA LYS A 339 10.04 -25.36 4.95
C LYS A 339 10.05 -25.59 6.47
N SER A 340 8.89 -25.81 7.09
CA SER A 340 8.82 -26.02 8.54
C SER A 340 9.50 -27.31 9.02
N ILE A 341 9.50 -28.37 8.20
CA ILE A 341 10.12 -29.66 8.52
C ILE A 341 11.64 -29.61 8.32
N PHE A 342 12.09 -29.04 7.21
CA PHE A 342 13.50 -29.07 6.84
C PHE A 342 14.35 -28.05 7.60
N VAL A 343 13.74 -27.09 8.31
CA VAL A 343 14.47 -25.92 8.81
C VAL A 343 14.21 -25.56 10.28
N GLU A 344 14.11 -26.59 11.13
CA GLU A 344 13.93 -26.53 12.60
C GLU A 344 12.58 -25.92 13.07
N GLY A 345 11.63 -26.80 13.41
CA GLY A 345 10.27 -26.45 13.85
C GLY A 345 10.15 -25.60 15.14
N LEU A 346 11.22 -25.38 15.90
CA LEU A 346 11.26 -24.53 17.10
C LEU A 346 11.00 -23.05 16.79
N ALA A 347 11.53 -22.57 15.67
CA ALA A 347 11.38 -21.22 15.15
C ALA A 347 9.91 -20.85 14.88
N THR A 348 9.17 -21.78 14.28
CA THR A 348 7.75 -21.59 13.93
C THR A 348 6.85 -21.56 15.17
N ALA A 349 7.18 -22.36 16.19
CA ALA A 349 6.42 -22.40 17.45
C ALA A 349 6.56 -21.09 18.25
N GLN A 350 7.77 -20.51 18.34
CA GLN A 350 8.02 -19.23 19.00
C GLN A 350 7.37 -18.03 18.28
N TYR A 351 7.36 -18.04 16.94
CA TYR A 351 6.67 -17.03 16.16
C TYR A 351 5.14 -17.11 16.32
N THR A 352 4.61 -18.33 16.41
CA THR A 352 3.16 -18.55 16.59
C THR A 352 2.72 -18.13 18.00
N SER A 353 3.51 -18.41 19.04
CA SER A 353 3.17 -18.04 20.42
C SER A 353 3.20 -16.53 20.65
N SER A 354 4.18 -15.81 20.08
CA SER A 354 4.24 -14.33 20.14
C SER A 354 3.07 -13.67 19.42
N THR A 355 2.69 -14.17 18.25
CA THR A 355 1.52 -13.67 17.50
C THR A 355 0.21 -13.90 18.26
N LEU A 356 0.08 -15.03 18.97
CA LEU A 356 -1.09 -15.33 19.80
C LEU A 356 -1.17 -14.43 21.04
N SER A 357 -0.05 -13.96 21.60
CA SER A 357 -0.09 -12.97 22.69
C SER A 357 -0.49 -11.57 22.23
N GLU A 358 -0.22 -11.23 20.97
CA GLU A 358 -0.58 -9.95 20.34
C GLU A 358 -2.00 -9.96 19.73
N SER A 359 -2.77 -11.04 19.93
CA SER A 359 -4.13 -11.16 19.42
C SER A 359 -5.09 -11.73 20.46
N GLY A 360 -6.34 -11.27 20.46
CA GLY A 360 -7.37 -11.83 21.34
C GLY A 360 -8.43 -10.84 21.81
N VAL A 361 -9.26 -11.30 22.75
CA VAL A 361 -10.40 -10.53 23.29
C VAL A 361 -9.93 -9.32 24.10
N SER A 362 -8.77 -9.39 24.75
CA SER A 362 -8.17 -8.24 25.42
C SER A 362 -7.90 -7.08 24.45
N GLN A 363 -7.41 -7.40 23.25
CA GLN A 363 -7.17 -6.41 22.19
C GLN A 363 -8.47 -5.80 21.67
N PHE A 364 -9.55 -6.60 21.62
CA PHE A 364 -10.88 -6.09 21.28
C PHE A 364 -11.40 -5.05 22.28
N LEU A 365 -11.19 -5.27 23.58
CA LEU A 365 -11.57 -4.31 24.61
C LEU A 365 -10.72 -3.03 24.55
N GLY A 366 -9.44 -3.17 24.16
CA GLY A 366 -8.51 -2.06 23.91
C GLY A 366 -8.59 -1.46 22.50
N PHE A 367 -9.57 -1.83 21.69
CA PHE A 367 -9.58 -1.55 20.24
C PHE A 367 -9.35 -0.07 19.89
N TRP A 368 -9.99 0.84 20.63
CA TRP A 368 -9.80 2.28 20.40
C TRP A 368 -8.38 2.74 20.72
N THR A 369 -7.82 2.31 21.85
CA THR A 369 -6.44 2.60 22.23
C THR A 369 -5.47 2.08 21.17
N ASN A 370 -5.63 0.82 20.74
CA ASN A 370 -4.80 0.22 19.71
C ASN A 370 -4.85 1.02 18.40
N ILE A 371 -6.03 1.48 17.97
CA ILE A 371 -6.15 2.33 16.77
C ILE A 371 -5.39 3.65 16.92
N ILE A 372 -5.51 4.31 18.08
CA ILE A 372 -4.83 5.57 18.35
C ILE A 372 -3.31 5.36 18.33
N GLU A 373 -2.82 4.29 18.96
CA GLU A 373 -1.41 3.92 18.97
C GLU A 373 -0.90 3.57 17.55
N THR A 374 -1.63 2.75 16.80
CA THR A 374 -1.32 2.43 15.40
C THR A 374 -1.20 3.67 14.53
N LEU A 375 -2.11 4.64 14.69
CA LEU A 375 -2.19 5.79 13.79
C LEU A 375 -1.25 6.93 14.16
N PHE A 376 -0.96 7.13 15.45
CA PHE A 376 -0.29 8.33 15.93
C PHE A 376 1.02 8.07 16.67
N VAL A 377 1.25 6.85 17.18
CA VAL A 377 2.48 6.49 17.89
C VAL A 377 3.39 5.66 17.00
N TYR A 378 2.85 4.63 16.37
CA TYR A 378 3.61 3.82 15.42
C TYR A 378 4.06 4.65 14.22
N PHE A 379 5.32 4.42 13.83
CA PHE A 379 5.93 5.05 12.66
C PHE A 379 5.86 6.58 12.70
N ASP A 380 5.98 7.20 13.89
CA ASP A 380 5.89 8.65 14.10
C ASP A 380 4.58 9.27 13.54
N GLY A 381 3.48 8.51 13.63
CA GLY A 381 2.16 8.95 13.21
C GLY A 381 1.93 9.01 11.70
N LEU A 382 2.82 8.43 10.90
CA LEU A 382 2.72 8.41 9.43
C LEU A 382 1.40 7.80 8.91
N LEU A 383 0.86 6.79 9.62
CA LEU A 383 -0.41 6.15 9.26
C LEU A 383 -1.62 7.06 9.51
N GLY A 384 -1.48 8.13 10.30
CA GLY A 384 -2.51 9.10 10.62
C GLY A 384 -2.92 10.06 9.49
N ASN A 385 -2.64 9.75 8.22
CA ASN A 385 -2.99 10.59 7.07
C ASN A 385 -4.49 10.51 6.70
N ALA A 386 -5.28 11.45 7.24
CA ALA A 386 -6.72 11.49 7.03
C ALA A 386 -7.12 11.68 5.56
N VAL A 387 -6.30 12.35 4.75
CA VAL A 387 -6.59 12.56 3.32
C VAL A 387 -6.51 11.24 2.56
N VAL A 388 -5.43 10.47 2.74
CA VAL A 388 -5.24 9.15 2.11
C VAL A 388 -6.34 8.17 2.54
N ILE A 389 -6.64 8.12 3.85
CA ILE A 389 -7.68 7.24 4.38
C ILE A 389 -9.07 7.68 3.88
N GLY A 390 -9.37 8.98 3.89
CA GLY A 390 -10.63 9.53 3.43
C GLY A 390 -10.89 9.30 1.94
N LEU A 391 -9.88 9.51 1.09
CA LEU A 391 -9.97 9.19 -0.35
C LEU A 391 -10.17 7.68 -0.56
N SER A 392 -9.45 6.84 0.19
CA SER A 392 -9.63 5.39 0.14
C SER A 392 -11.03 4.96 0.57
N LEU A 393 -11.62 5.64 1.57
CA LEU A 393 -13.00 5.41 2.01
C LEU A 393 -14.00 5.75 0.90
N VAL A 394 -13.81 6.88 0.21
CA VAL A 394 -14.66 7.24 -0.95
C VAL A 394 -14.65 6.16 -2.02
N SER A 395 -13.50 5.54 -2.29
CA SER A 395 -13.42 4.36 -3.15
C SER A 395 -14.21 3.20 -2.61
N MET A 396 -14.00 2.82 -1.35
CA MET A 396 -14.72 1.69 -0.76
C MET A 396 -16.24 1.91 -0.77
N ILE A 397 -16.72 3.15 -0.72
CA ILE A 397 -18.13 3.50 -0.91
C ILE A 397 -18.55 3.35 -2.39
N TYR A 398 -17.70 3.75 -3.34
CA TYR A 398 -18.01 3.75 -4.76
C TYR A 398 -17.93 2.36 -5.44
N LEU A 399 -16.94 1.53 -5.07
CA LEU A 399 -16.64 0.24 -5.70
C LEU A 399 -17.84 -0.73 -5.70
N ARG A 400 -17.93 -1.55 -6.75
CA ARG A 400 -19.06 -2.45 -7.03
C ARG A 400 -18.62 -3.89 -7.10
N PHE A 401 -19.30 -4.71 -6.32
CA PHE A 401 -19.02 -6.15 -6.27
C PHE A 401 -19.17 -6.89 -7.63
N PRO A 402 -20.05 -6.50 -8.58
CA PRO A 402 -20.11 -7.19 -9.87
C PRO A 402 -18.83 -7.10 -10.73
N ASP A 403 -18.08 -5.99 -10.65
CA ASP A 403 -16.83 -5.85 -11.40
C ASP A 403 -15.71 -6.66 -10.73
N ARG A 404 -14.90 -7.40 -11.51
CA ARG A 404 -13.91 -8.32 -10.96
C ARG A 404 -12.76 -7.61 -10.24
N PHE A 405 -12.30 -6.48 -10.78
CA PHE A 405 -11.20 -5.72 -10.16
C PHE A 405 -11.70 -5.02 -8.90
N GLU A 406 -12.86 -4.35 -8.99
CA GLU A 406 -13.46 -3.68 -7.85
C GLU A 406 -13.85 -4.68 -6.73
N ARG A 407 -14.36 -5.86 -7.09
CA ARG A 407 -14.61 -6.97 -6.16
C ARG A 407 -13.35 -7.41 -5.44
N LEU A 408 -12.24 -7.57 -6.16
CA LEU A 408 -10.96 -7.97 -5.56
C LEU A 408 -10.51 -6.94 -4.53
N LEU A 409 -10.58 -5.64 -4.84
CA LEU A 409 -10.25 -4.56 -3.89
C LEU A 409 -11.15 -4.57 -2.65
N ILE A 410 -12.47 -4.74 -2.84
CA ILE A 410 -13.43 -4.86 -1.72
C ILE A 410 -13.06 -6.06 -0.83
N LEU A 411 -12.79 -7.22 -1.42
CA LEU A 411 -12.43 -8.42 -0.68
C LEU A 411 -11.08 -8.30 0.01
N TRP A 412 -10.11 -7.61 -0.58
CA TRP A 412 -8.82 -7.35 0.05
C TRP A 412 -9.00 -6.56 1.35
N VAL A 413 -9.73 -5.45 1.30
CA VAL A 413 -10.06 -4.66 2.50
C VAL A 413 -10.89 -5.49 3.49
N ALA A 414 -11.89 -6.24 3.01
CA ALA A 414 -12.74 -7.04 3.87
C ALA A 414 -11.95 -8.09 4.65
N ILE A 415 -11.12 -8.88 3.97
CA ILE A 415 -10.31 -9.93 4.61
C ILE A 415 -9.29 -9.34 5.57
N GLY A 416 -8.64 -8.21 5.24
CA GLY A 416 -7.77 -7.50 6.17
C GLY A 416 -8.51 -6.95 7.39
N SER A 417 -9.75 -6.49 7.23
CA SER A 417 -10.55 -5.91 8.32
C SER A 417 -11.09 -6.93 9.33
N LEU A 418 -11.20 -8.21 8.96
CA LEU A 418 -11.80 -9.25 9.81
C LEU A 418 -11.03 -9.47 11.13
N PRO A 419 -9.71 -9.72 11.11
CA PRO A 419 -8.96 -9.87 12.35
C PRO A 419 -8.69 -8.54 13.05
N PHE A 420 -8.78 -7.40 12.34
CA PHE A 420 -8.32 -6.08 12.80
C PHE A 420 -8.72 -5.70 14.24
N PRO A 421 -9.97 -5.90 14.72
CA PRO A 421 -10.37 -5.57 16.08
C PRO A 421 -9.72 -6.45 17.17
N LEU A 422 -9.21 -7.61 16.78
CA LEU A 422 -8.62 -8.59 17.68
C LEU A 422 -7.09 -8.46 17.75
N LEU A 423 -6.51 -7.48 17.05
CA LEU A 423 -5.06 -7.32 16.93
C LEU A 423 -4.56 -6.17 17.80
N ALA A 424 -3.37 -6.34 18.36
CA ALA A 424 -2.58 -5.26 18.93
C ALA A 424 -2.19 -4.22 17.86
N ASP A 425 -1.82 -3.04 18.32
CA ASP A 425 -1.41 -1.88 17.53
C ASP A 425 -0.35 -2.18 16.44
N GLY A 426 0.71 -2.93 16.74
CA GLY A 426 1.74 -3.31 15.78
C GLY A 426 1.22 -4.19 14.63
N LEU A 427 0.32 -5.14 14.93
CA LEU A 427 -0.30 -6.01 13.93
C LEU A 427 -1.37 -5.27 13.12
N GLN A 428 -2.12 -4.35 13.75
CA GLN A 428 -3.03 -3.44 13.03
C GLN A 428 -2.26 -2.58 12.01
N ALA A 429 -1.09 -2.06 12.40
CA ALA A 429 -0.24 -1.26 11.53
C ALA A 429 0.22 -2.06 10.29
N ARG A 430 0.57 -3.35 10.47
CA ARG A 430 0.93 -4.26 9.36
C ARG A 430 -0.25 -4.55 8.44
N ILE A 431 -1.46 -4.76 8.97
CA ILE A 431 -2.64 -4.91 8.11
C ILE A 431 -2.87 -3.65 7.27
N LEU A 432 -2.78 -2.47 7.89
CA LEU A 432 -2.99 -1.21 7.17
C LEU A 432 -1.95 -0.99 6.07
N TYR A 433 -0.69 -1.38 6.33
CA TYR A 433 0.39 -1.39 5.35
C TYR A 433 0.09 -2.34 4.17
N ASP A 434 -0.52 -3.49 4.42
CA ASP A 434 -0.83 -4.51 3.41
C ASP A 434 -2.09 -4.22 2.58
N LEU A 435 -2.86 -3.17 2.91
CA LEU A 435 -4.03 -2.78 2.13
C LEU A 435 -3.65 -2.07 0.83
N PRO A 436 -4.47 -2.17 -0.24
CA PRO A 436 -4.20 -1.53 -1.53
C PRO A 436 -4.53 -0.02 -1.52
N LEU A 437 -4.10 0.70 -0.49
CA LEU A 437 -4.39 2.13 -0.26
C LEU A 437 -3.95 3.05 -1.40
N PRO A 438 -2.80 2.86 -2.10
CA PRO A 438 -2.46 3.71 -3.24
C PRO A 438 -3.53 3.65 -4.35
N ILE A 439 -4.08 2.46 -4.58
CA ILE A 439 -5.08 2.19 -5.61
C ILE A 439 -6.44 2.74 -5.17
N LEU A 440 -6.81 2.50 -3.91
CA LEU A 440 -8.05 3.05 -3.34
C LEU A 440 -8.01 4.58 -3.30
N THR A 441 -6.90 5.20 -2.91
CA THR A 441 -6.73 6.66 -2.94
C THR A 441 -6.92 7.21 -4.35
N THR A 442 -6.32 6.55 -5.35
CA THR A 442 -6.43 6.93 -6.76
C THR A 442 -7.87 6.87 -7.27
N VAL A 443 -8.59 5.77 -7.01
CA VAL A 443 -10.01 5.63 -7.38
C VAL A 443 -10.84 6.73 -6.73
N GLY A 444 -10.56 7.05 -5.46
CA GLY A 444 -11.39 7.93 -4.65
C GLY A 444 -11.26 9.36 -5.11
N LEU A 445 -10.01 9.77 -5.40
CA LEU A 445 -9.72 11.04 -6.01
C LEU A 445 -10.43 11.19 -7.36
N LEU A 446 -10.31 10.19 -8.24
CA LEU A 446 -10.97 10.20 -9.56
C LEU A 446 -12.49 10.35 -9.45
N VAL A 447 -13.11 9.70 -8.47
CA VAL A 447 -14.55 9.82 -8.21
C VAL A 447 -14.92 11.24 -7.80
N ILE A 448 -14.11 11.88 -6.94
CA ILE A 448 -14.36 13.24 -6.43
C ILE A 448 -14.16 14.30 -7.52
N ILE A 449 -13.12 14.19 -8.34
CA ILE A 449 -12.78 15.25 -9.31
C ILE A 449 -13.60 15.16 -10.60
N ARG A 450 -14.29 14.05 -10.85
CA ARG A 450 -15.09 13.84 -12.06
C ARG A 450 -16.22 14.86 -12.28
N PRO A 451 -17.06 15.22 -11.28
CA PRO A 451 -18.21 16.10 -11.49
C PRO A 451 -17.82 17.50 -11.97
N ALA A 452 -16.59 17.92 -11.68
CA ALA A 452 -16.04 19.18 -12.18
C ALA A 452 -15.81 19.17 -13.70
N GLY A 453 -15.96 18.04 -14.40
CA GLY A 453 -15.83 17.93 -15.84
C GLY A 453 -14.38 17.76 -16.28
N SER A 454 -14.17 16.95 -17.31
CA SER A 454 -12.85 16.53 -17.74
C SER A 454 -12.03 17.64 -18.42
N LYS A 455 -12.59 18.84 -18.65
CA LYS A 455 -11.89 19.97 -19.29
C LYS A 455 -11.83 21.23 -18.41
N THR A 456 -12.15 21.15 -17.13
CA THR A 456 -12.08 22.32 -16.25
C THR A 456 -10.73 22.38 -15.54
N ALA A 457 -10.20 23.59 -15.40
CA ALA A 457 -8.98 23.85 -14.62
C ALA A 457 -9.08 23.26 -13.20
N HIS A 458 -10.28 23.24 -12.61
CA HIS A 458 -10.55 22.66 -11.29
C HIS A 458 -10.08 21.23 -11.14
N SER A 459 -10.41 20.36 -12.09
CA SER A 459 -10.15 18.93 -11.98
C SER A 459 -8.64 18.63 -12.08
N ASN A 460 -7.92 19.37 -12.94
CA ASN A 460 -6.46 19.28 -13.04
C ASN A 460 -5.76 19.86 -11.80
N LEU A 461 -6.23 21.01 -11.29
CA LEU A 461 -5.68 21.62 -10.08
C LEU A 461 -5.92 20.75 -8.85
N ALA A 462 -7.10 20.14 -8.70
CA ALA A 462 -7.42 19.22 -7.61
C ALA A 462 -6.56 17.95 -7.67
N LEU A 463 -6.33 17.39 -8.87
CA LEU A 463 -5.42 16.27 -9.06
C LEU A 463 -3.99 16.65 -8.66
N LEU A 464 -3.50 17.79 -9.14
CA LEU A 464 -2.16 18.27 -8.82
C LEU A 464 -2.01 18.54 -7.32
N LEU A 465 -3.02 19.12 -6.68
CA LEU A 465 -3.06 19.35 -5.24
C LEU A 465 -2.93 18.04 -4.45
N ALA A 466 -3.71 17.01 -4.80
CA ALA A 466 -3.63 15.71 -4.13
C ALA A 466 -2.28 15.01 -4.31
N LEU A 467 -1.66 15.17 -5.48
CA LEU A 467 -0.31 14.67 -5.76
C LEU A 467 0.74 15.41 -4.93
N LEU A 468 0.65 16.74 -4.83
CA LEU A 468 1.58 17.54 -4.03
C LEU A 468 1.43 17.26 -2.53
N LEU A 469 0.20 17.14 -2.01
CA LEU A 469 -0.04 16.73 -0.62
C LEU A 469 0.59 15.36 -0.31
N SER A 470 0.49 14.41 -1.25
CA SER A 470 1.11 13.09 -1.09
C SER A 470 2.65 13.19 -1.14
N ALA A 471 3.18 13.97 -2.08
CA ALA A 471 4.62 14.22 -2.18
C ALA A 471 5.19 14.91 -0.94
N ASN A 472 4.51 15.92 -0.40
CA ASN A 472 4.88 16.60 0.84
C ASN A 472 4.88 15.65 2.03
N TYR A 473 3.82 14.86 2.18
CA TYR A 473 3.77 13.80 3.17
C TYR A 473 5.00 12.86 3.07
N ALA A 474 5.34 12.41 1.86
CA ALA A 474 6.47 11.51 1.65
C ALA A 474 7.84 12.16 1.87
N LEU A 475 8.04 13.41 1.43
CA LEU A 475 9.27 14.15 1.63
C LEU A 475 9.48 14.52 3.10
N SER A 476 8.42 14.97 3.80
CA SER A 476 8.44 15.20 5.24
C SER A 476 8.77 13.91 6.00
N ALA A 477 8.20 12.77 5.60
CA ALA A 477 8.53 11.49 6.21
C ALA A 477 10.01 11.14 6.00
N ALA A 478 10.51 11.23 4.76
CA ALA A 478 11.87 10.86 4.43
C ALA A 478 12.92 11.77 5.11
N THR A 479 12.65 13.06 5.23
CA THR A 479 13.56 14.01 5.91
C THR A 479 13.66 13.78 7.42
N ARG A 480 12.61 13.27 8.07
CA ARG A 480 12.60 12.98 9.52
C ARG A 480 13.27 11.66 9.90
N LEU A 481 13.51 10.75 8.94
CA LEU A 481 14.11 9.44 9.20
C LEU A 481 15.49 9.49 9.83
N VAL A 482 16.23 10.58 9.63
CA VAL A 482 17.61 10.72 10.10
C VAL A 482 17.70 10.97 11.61
N ALA A 483 16.57 11.29 12.27
CA ALA A 483 16.54 11.64 13.69
C ALA A 483 16.39 10.43 14.65
N ALA A 484 16.33 9.19 14.15
CA ALA A 484 16.20 7.99 14.98
C ALA A 484 17.56 7.28 15.13
N PRO A 485 18.35 7.56 16.18
CA PRO A 485 19.48 6.71 16.53
C PRO A 485 18.97 5.32 16.99
N PHE A 486 19.74 4.28 16.66
CA PHE A 486 19.55 2.92 17.19
C PHE A 486 19.83 2.85 18.68
#